data_AF-A0A512C0J2-F1
#
_entry.id   AF-A0A512C0J2-F1
#
_cell.length_a   1.000
_cell.length_b   1.000
_cell.length_c   1.000
_cell.angle_alpha   90.00
_cell.angle_beta   90.00
_cell.angle_gamma   90.00
#
_symmetry.space_group_name_H-M   'P 1'
#
loop_
_entity.id
_entity.type
_entity.pdbx_description
1 polymer ?
#
loop_
_entity_poly.entity_id
_entity_poly.type
_entity_poly.pdbx_seq_one_letter_code
_entity_poly.pdbx_strand_id
1 'polypeptide(L)' 'MLFTDIDMPGSMDGMTLVEQAHQRWPHVLLLISSGFARPHSDEIPDHEHFLPKPYRAATVVGLIHQMVLASRG' A
#
# COMPACT_ATOMS: atom_id res chain seq x y z
N MET A 1 3.59 -7.88 -5.54
CA MET A 1 3.14 -6.56 -5.06
C MET A 1 1.68 -6.69 -4.65
N LEU A 2 1.30 -6.06 -3.55
CA LEU A 2 -0.09 -5.89 -3.10
C LEU A 2 -0.46 -4.41 -3.22
N PHE A 3 -1.63 -4.13 -3.79
CA PHE A 3 -2.28 -2.83 -3.74
C PHE A 3 -3.62 -2.97 -3.03
N THR A 4 -3.81 -2.28 -1.90
CA THR A 4 -5.03 -2.42 -1.09
C THR A 4 -5.60 -1.07 -0.65
N ASP A 5 -6.91 -1.05 -0.43
CA ASP A 5 -7.57 0.02 0.30
C ASP A 5 -7.43 -0.22 1.81
N ILE A 6 -7.36 0.84 2.61
CA ILE A 6 -7.45 0.76 4.08
C ILE A 6 -8.87 0.39 4.48
N ASP A 7 -9.84 1.10 3.90
CA ASP A 7 -11.26 1.04 4.26
C ASP A 7 -11.99 -0.08 3.50
N MET A 8 -11.56 -1.32 3.73
CA MET A 8 -12.22 -2.49 3.15
C MET A 8 -13.47 -2.89 3.95
N PRO A 9 -14.63 -3.12 3.30
CA PRO A 9 -15.79 -3.66 3.98
C PRO A 9 -15.56 -5.13 4.36
N GLY A 10 -16.01 -5.53 5.55
CA GLY A 10 -15.92 -6.91 6.04
C GLY A 10 -15.21 -7.00 7.39
N SER A 11 -14.64 -8.16 7.69
CA SER A 11 -13.97 -8.45 8.96
C SER A 11 -12.46 -8.17 8.96
N MET A 12 -11.90 -7.73 7.82
CA MET A 12 -10.47 -7.45 7.66
C MET A 12 -10.31 -6.08 7.02
N ASP A 13 -9.59 -5.19 7.69
CA ASP A 13 -9.17 -3.90 7.14
C ASP A 13 -7.84 -4.03 6.36
N GLY A 14 -7.51 -3.00 5.58
CA GLY A 14 -6.31 -2.99 4.75
C GLY A 14 -5.01 -3.01 5.53
N MET A 15 -4.99 -2.43 6.73
CA MET A 15 -3.80 -2.38 7.57
C MET A 15 -3.47 -3.76 8.14
N THR A 16 -4.48 -4.50 8.58
CA THR A 16 -4.37 -5.89 9.02
C THR A 16 -3.86 -6.78 7.89
N LEU A 17 -4.34 -6.57 6.66
CA LEU A 17 -3.86 -7.31 5.49
C LEU A 17 -2.40 -6.99 5.16
N VAL A 18 -2.02 -5.71 5.21
CA VAL A 18 -0.65 -5.22 5.01
C VAL A 18 0.30 -5.87 6.01
N GLU A 19 -0.04 -5.84 7.29
CA GLU A 19 0.76 -6.44 8.35
C GLU A 19 0.95 -7.95 8.12
N GLN A 20 -0.13 -8.67 7.82
CA GLN A 20 -0.05 -10.11 7.52
C GLN A 20 0.78 -10.40 6.27
N ALA A 21 0.64 -9.58 5.23
CA ALA A 21 1.41 -9.73 4.00
C ALA A 21 2.91 -9.47 4.23
N HIS A 22 3.25 -8.46 5.01
CA HIS A 22 4.63 -8.14 5.39
C HIS A 22 5.25 -9.29 6.20
N GLN A 23 4.54 -9.81 7.19
CA GLN A 23 5.01 -10.93 8.02
C GLN A 23 5.19 -12.22 7.22
N ARG A 24 4.27 -12.52 6.29
CA ARG A 24 4.27 -13.77 5.52
C ARG A 24 5.20 -13.73 4.31
N TRP A 25 5.31 -12.57 3.66
CA TRP A 25 6.09 -12.35 2.45
C TRP A 25 6.86 -11.02 2.52
N PRO A 26 7.97 -10.93 3.27
CA PRO A 26 8.70 -9.68 3.49
C PRO A 26 9.20 -8.97 2.22
N HIS A 27 9.29 -9.68 1.10
CA HIS A 27 9.72 -9.15 -0.20
C HIS A 27 8.59 -8.60 -1.06
N VAL A 28 7.32 -8.70 -0.61
CA VAL A 28 6.20 -8.17 -1.38
C VAL A 28 6.19 -6.64 -1.27
N LEU A 29 6.16 -5.96 -2.40
CA LEU A 29 5.95 -4.51 -2.43
C LEU A 29 4.52 -4.18 -2.00
N LEU A 30 4.36 -3.25 -1.07
CA LEU A 30 3.08 -2.86 -0.47
C LEU A 30 2.74 -1.42 -0.88
N LEU A 31 1.58 -1.26 -1.53
CA LEU A 31 0.97 0.02 -1.85
C LEU A 31 -0.41 0.10 -1.19
N ILE A 32 -0.63 1.16 -0.43
CA ILE A 32 -1.84 1.37 0.37
C ILE A 32 -2.56 2.61 -0.14
N SER A 33 -3.89 2.63 -0.08
CA SER A 33 -4.69 3.79 -0.40
C SER A 33 -5.83 3.99 0.57
N SER A 34 -6.27 5.24 0.77
CA SER A 34 -7.51 5.58 1.46
C SER A 34 -8.10 6.86 0.90
N GLY A 35 -9.42 7.02 1.02
CA GLY A 35 -10.12 8.28 0.77
C GLY A 35 -10.34 9.13 2.01
N PHE A 36 -9.92 8.65 3.18
CA PHE A 36 -9.95 9.36 4.45
C PHE A 36 -8.57 9.94 4.78
N ALA A 37 -8.38 10.39 6.01
CA ALA A 37 -7.13 10.96 6.47
C ALA A 37 -5.96 9.99 6.25
N ARG A 38 -4.79 10.56 5.94
CA ARG A 38 -3.55 9.79 5.79
C ARG A 38 -3.23 9.13 7.15
N PRO A 39 -2.99 7.81 7.20
CA PRO A 39 -2.52 7.17 8.42
C PRO A 39 -1.20 7.80 8.85
N HIS A 40 -0.96 7.83 10.16
CA HIS A 40 0.28 8.36 10.70
C HIS A 40 1.47 7.58 10.12
N SER A 41 2.61 8.26 9.94
CA SER A 41 3.81 7.61 9.40
C SER A 41 4.24 6.38 10.23
N ASP A 42 3.91 6.39 11.53
CA ASP A 42 4.22 5.29 12.46
C ASP A 42 3.25 4.10 12.33
N GLU A 43 2.12 4.28 11.61
CA GLU A 43 1.13 3.24 11.33
C GLU A 43 1.44 2.50 10.02
N ILE A 44 2.31 3.06 9.19
CA ILE A 44 2.74 2.47 7.93
C ILE A 44 4.12 1.84 8.16
N PRO A 45 4.27 0.50 8.15
CA PRO A 45 5.56 -0.15 8.23
C PRO A 45 6.60 0.42 7.26
N ASP A 46 7.88 0.32 7.63
CA ASP A 46 8.99 0.79 6.81
C ASP A 46 8.91 0.19 5.38
N HIS A 47 9.13 1.04 4.37
CA HIS A 47 9.10 0.73 2.93
C HIS A 47 7.73 0.63 2.25
N GLU A 48 6.64 0.98 2.93
CA GLU A 48 5.32 0.93 2.31
C GLU A 48 4.90 2.30 1.73
N HIS A 49 4.27 2.26 0.58
CA HIS A 49 3.86 3.46 -0.14
C HIS A 49 2.38 3.77 0.11
N PHE A 50 2.04 5.04 0.31
CA PHE A 50 0.66 5.50 0.44
C PHE A 50 0.23 6.40 -0.73
N LEU A 51 -0.94 6.11 -1.30
CA LEU A 51 -1.57 6.88 -2.37
C LEU A 51 -2.95 7.39 -1.92
N PRO A 52 -3.12 8.69 -1.62
CA PRO A 52 -4.43 9.23 -1.22
C PRO A 52 -5.42 9.25 -2.39
N LYS A 53 -6.70 9.01 -2.10
CA LYS A 53 -7.80 9.22 -3.05
C LYS A 53 -8.29 10.68 -2.99
N PRO A 54 -8.80 11.23 -4.10
CA PRO A 54 -8.89 10.60 -5.42
C PRO A 54 -7.55 10.62 -6.16
N TYR A 55 -7.24 9.54 -6.86
CA TYR A 55 -6.10 9.44 -7.76
C TYR A 55 -6.56 9.12 -9.18
N ARG A 56 -5.72 9.46 -10.17
CA ARG A 56 -5.93 9.04 -11.57
C ARG A 56 -5.30 7.68 -11.78
N ALA A 57 -5.83 6.90 -12.73
CA ALA A 57 -5.25 5.61 -13.10
C ALA A 57 -3.76 5.72 -13.49
N ALA A 58 -3.39 6.78 -14.22
CA ALA A 58 -1.99 7.04 -14.60
C ALA A 58 -1.06 7.24 -13.38
N THR A 59 -1.56 7.82 -12.29
CA THR A 59 -0.80 7.99 -11.04
C THR A 59 -0.47 6.65 -10.40
N VAL A 60 -1.46 5.75 -10.31
CA VAL A 60 -1.26 4.39 -9.78
C VAL A 60 -0.25 3.63 -10.63
N VAL A 61 -0.42 3.62 -11.95
CA VAL A 61 0.47 2.90 -12.87
C VAL A 61 1.90 3.41 -12.77
N GLY A 62 2.10 4.74 -12.72
CA GLY A 62 3.42 5.35 -12.57
C GLY A 62 4.10 4.95 -11.27
N LEU A 63 3.37 4.97 -10.15
CA LEU A 63 3.90 4.59 -8.85
C LEU A 63 4.28 3.11 -8.80
N ILE A 64 3.42 2.23 -9.31
CA ILE A 64 3.70 0.79 -9.42
C ILE A 64 4.97 0.54 -10.24
N HIS A 65 5.11 1.23 -11.37
CA HIS A 65 6.30 1.09 -12.23
C HIS A 65 7.57 1.53 -11.48
N GLN A 66 7.52 2.65 -10.75
CA GLN A 66 8.65 3.11 -9.94
C GLN A 66 9.02 2.10 -8.84
N MET A 67 8.03 1.57 -8.12
CA MET A 67 8.26 0.59 -7.05
C MET A 67 8.89 -0.71 -7.58
N VAL A 68 8.39 -1.22 -8.70
CA VAL A 68 8.93 -2.46 -9.32
C VAL A 68 10.35 -2.26 -9.86
N LEU A 69 10.68 -1.07 -10.37
CA LEU A 69 12.05 -0.78 -10.81
C LEU A 69 13.01 -0.64 -9.62
N ALA A 70 12.58 0.05 -8.56
CA ALA A 70 13.40 0.24 -7.35
C ALA A 70 13.71 -1.08 -6.63
N SER A 71 12.81 -2.06 -6.69
CA SER A 71 13.01 -3.37 -6.04
C SER A 71 13.94 -4.32 -6.78
N ARG A 72 14.46 -3.93 -7.96
CA ARG A 72 15.36 -4.75 -8.78
C ARG A 72 16.84 -4.41 -8.59
N GLY A 73 17.16 -3.35 -7.83
CA GLY A 73 18.51 -2.97 -7.44
C GLY A 73 18.81 -3.42 -6.02
#